data_AF-A0A2G9PC38-F1
#
_entry.id   AF-A0A2G9PC38-F1
#
_cell.length_a   1.000
_cell.length_b   1.000
_cell.length_c   1.000
_cell.angle_alpha   90.00
_cell.angle_beta   90.00
_cell.angle_gamma   90.00
#
_symmetry.space_group_name_H-M   'P 1'
#
loop_
_entity.id
_entity.type
_entity.pdbx_description
1 polymer ?
#
loop_
_entity_poly.entity_id
_entity_poly.type
_entity_poly.pdbx_seq_one_letter_code
_entity_poly.pdbx_strand_id
1 'polypeptide(L)'
;IPASYLTGYLVAKKILKDKLKEPIVDLGMQRVIKKTKIFAFIKGLIDGGIKIKCGKENFPEAERLSGKSTKEDISKIVQEVKSKIDKL
;
A
#
# COMPACT_ATOMS: atom_id res chain seq x y z
N ILE A 1 1.68 -8.98 -3.20
CA ILE A 1 2.09 -7.89 -2.28
C ILE A 1 2.08 -6.54 -3.00
N PRO A 2 2.77 -6.38 -4.16
CA PRO A 2 2.80 -5.11 -4.89
C PRO A 2 1.40 -4.57 -5.25
N ALA A 3 0.52 -5.42 -5.78
CA ALA A 3 -0.85 -5.03 -6.11
C ALA A 3 -1.59 -4.45 -4.88
N SER A 4 -1.49 -5.11 -3.73
CA SER A 4 -2.12 -4.65 -2.47
C SER A 4 -1.57 -3.30 -2.02
N TYR A 5 -0.26 -3.08 -2.16
CA TYR A 5 0.39 -1.79 -1.89
C TYR A 5 -0.14 -0.68 -2.81
N LEU A 6 -0.18 -0.94 -4.12
CA LEU A 6 -0.69 0.02 -5.11
C LEU A 6 -2.18 0.33 -4.89
N THR A 7 -2.99 -0.66 -4.50
CA THR A 7 -4.40 -0.42 -4.12
C THR A 7 -4.49 0.51 -2.92
N GLY A 8 -3.69 0.30 -1.88
CA GLY A 8 -3.64 1.20 -0.72
C GLY A 8 -3.21 2.61 -1.11
N TYR A 9 -2.19 2.72 -1.96
CA TYR A 9 -1.71 4.00 -2.47
C TYR A 9 -2.77 4.76 -3.28
N LEU A 10 -3.49 4.06 -4.16
CA LEU A 10 -4.62 4.62 -4.91
C LEU A 10 -5.74 5.12 -4.00
N VAL A 11 -6.12 4.31 -3.00
CA VAL A 11 -7.17 4.70 -2.04
C VAL A 11 -6.75 5.95 -1.26
N ALA A 12 -5.49 6.05 -0.84
CA ALA A 12 -4.97 7.24 -0.19
C ALA A 12 -5.12 8.49 -1.06
N LYS A 13 -4.72 8.43 -2.34
CA LYS A 13 -4.86 9.56 -3.26
C LYS A 13 -6.31 9.99 -3.43
N LYS A 14 -7.24 9.04 -3.54
CA LYS A 14 -8.68 9.33 -3.61
C LYS A 14 -9.19 10.02 -2.35
N ILE A 15 -8.87 9.51 -1.16
CA ILE A 15 -9.26 10.11 0.12
C ILE A 15 -8.77 11.56 0.23
N LEU A 16 -7.52 11.82 -0.15
CA LEU A 16 -6.95 13.17 -0.09
C LEU A 16 -7.57 14.10 -1.13
N LYS A 17 -7.78 13.62 -2.36
CA LYS A 17 -8.44 14.37 -3.44
C LYS A 17 -9.86 14.79 -3.04
N ASP A 18 -10.60 13.87 -2.44
CA ASP A 18 -11.99 14.08 -2.02
C ASP A 18 -12.09 14.77 -0.64
N LYS A 19 -10.95 15.11 -0.02
CA LYS A 19 -10.84 15.77 1.29
C LYS A 19 -11.63 15.07 2.40
N LEU A 20 -11.65 13.74 2.38
CA LEU A 20 -12.38 12.95 3.37
C LEU A 20 -11.63 12.89 4.71
N LYS A 21 -12.37 12.54 5.76
CA LYS A 21 -11.80 12.35 7.10
C LYS A 21 -10.80 11.19 7.11
N GLU A 22 -9.89 11.22 8.09
CA GLU A 22 -8.92 10.16 8.31
C GLU A 22 -9.62 8.80 8.48
N PRO A 23 -9.26 7.77 7.69
CA PRO A 23 -9.95 6.49 7.71
C PRO A 23 -9.54 5.64 8.93
N ILE A 24 -10.48 4.81 9.39
CA ILE A 24 -10.20 3.73 10.34
C ILE A 24 -10.01 2.44 9.53
N VAL A 25 -8.92 1.72 9.79
CA VAL A 25 -8.66 0.42 9.14
C VAL A 25 -9.41 -0.66 9.90
N ASP A 26 -10.44 -1.21 9.29
CA ASP A 26 -11.13 -2.43 9.75
C ASP A 26 -10.62 -3.64 8.95
N LEU A 27 -10.18 -4.67 9.67
CA LEU A 27 -9.66 -5.91 9.09
C LEU A 27 -10.70 -7.03 9.08
N GLY A 28 -11.87 -6.82 9.70
CA GLY A 28 -12.90 -7.84 9.89
C GLY A 28 -12.32 -9.11 10.53
N MET A 29 -12.67 -10.26 9.94
CA MET A 29 -12.22 -11.58 10.41
C MET A 29 -10.89 -12.05 9.77
N GLN A 30 -10.15 -11.16 9.10
CA GLN A 30 -8.90 -11.52 8.47
C GLN A 30 -7.80 -11.76 9.49
N ARG A 31 -6.95 -12.77 9.26
CA ARG A 31 -5.80 -13.03 10.12
C ARG A 31 -4.74 -11.95 9.94
N VAL A 32 -4.38 -11.28 11.03
CA VAL A 32 -3.39 -10.19 11.04
C VAL A 32 -1.96 -10.75 11.08
N ILE A 33 -1.43 -11.12 9.91
CA ILE A 33 -0.08 -11.67 9.78
C ILE A 33 0.88 -10.58 9.29
N LYS A 34 1.96 -10.34 10.05
CA LYS A 34 3.02 -9.37 9.71
C LYS A 34 3.62 -9.66 8.32
N LYS A 35 4.05 -8.61 7.62
CA LYS A 35 4.74 -8.69 6.31
C LYS A 35 3.94 -9.34 5.19
N THR A 36 2.61 -9.32 5.27
CA THR A 36 1.70 -9.87 4.25
C THR A 36 0.92 -8.77 3.50
N LYS A 37 -0.08 -9.18 2.70
CA LYS A 37 -0.86 -8.29 1.82
C LYS A 37 -1.58 -7.19 2.60
N ILE A 38 -2.12 -7.50 3.79
CA ILE A 38 -2.82 -6.52 4.64
C ILE A 38 -1.88 -5.36 5.01
N PHE A 39 -0.69 -5.67 5.53
CA PHE A 39 0.29 -4.63 5.87
C PHE A 39 0.87 -3.94 4.64
N ALA A 40 0.93 -4.61 3.48
CA ALA A 40 1.29 -3.94 2.22
C ALA A 40 0.25 -2.86 1.83
N PHE A 41 -1.05 -3.15 1.98
CA PHE A 41 -2.11 -2.18 1.74
C PHE A 41 -2.03 -0.99 2.71
N ILE A 42 -1.87 -1.27 4.02
CA ILE A 42 -1.69 -0.21 5.03
C ILE A 42 -0.45 0.63 4.72
N LYS A 43 0.66 0.00 4.30
CA LYS A 43 1.86 0.72 3.88
C LYS A 43 1.60 1.61 2.66
N GLY A 44 0.80 1.15 1.71
CA GLY A 44 0.35 1.93 0.56
C GLY A 44 -0.44 3.17 0.99
N LEU A 45 -1.36 3.03 1.95
CA LEU A 45 -2.11 4.16 2.50
C LEU A 45 -1.19 5.21 3.12
N ILE A 46 -0.23 4.76 3.94
CA ILE A 46 0.74 5.63 4.63
C ILE A 46 1.62 6.36 3.63
N ASP A 47 2.20 5.64 2.67
CA ASP A 47 3.06 6.24 1.64
C ASP A 47 2.28 7.18 0.72
N GLY A 48 0.97 6.97 0.57
CA GLY A 48 0.06 7.84 -0.18
C GLY A 48 -0.34 9.12 0.57
N GLY A 49 0.00 9.24 1.85
CA GLY A 49 -0.21 10.45 2.66
C GLY A 49 -1.28 10.32 3.76
N ILE A 50 -1.87 9.14 3.95
CA ILE A 50 -2.82 8.90 5.05
C ILE A 50 -2.04 8.66 6.34
N LYS A 51 -2.47 9.32 7.42
CA LYS A 51 -1.90 9.08 8.76
C LYS A 51 -2.53 7.81 9.32
N ILE A 52 -1.70 6.81 9.63
CA ILE A 52 -2.12 5.57 10.30
C ILE A 52 -1.03 5.18 11.27
N LYS A 53 -1.39 4.86 12.52
CA LYS A 53 -0.46 4.36 13.53
C LYS A 53 -0.22 2.87 13.31
N CYS A 54 0.94 2.50 12.80
CA CYS A 54 1.33 1.10 12.63
C CYS A 54 2.87 0.97 12.74
N GLY A 55 3.34 -0.03 13.48
CA GLY A 55 4.77 -0.27 13.68
C GLY A 55 5.47 -0.67 12.39
N LYS A 56 6.65 -0.11 12.12
CA LYS A 56 7.41 -0.32 10.87
C LYS A 56 7.78 -1.79 10.65
N GLU A 57 7.98 -2.54 11.71
CA GLU A 57 8.30 -3.97 11.73
C GLU A 57 7.20 -4.86 11.15
N ASN A 58 5.97 -4.35 11.04
CA ASN A 58 4.84 -5.09 10.48
C ASN A 58 4.81 -5.05 8.95
N PHE A 59 5.52 -4.10 8.33
CA PHE A 59 5.49 -3.93 6.89
C PHE A 59 6.41 -4.93 6.17
N PRO A 60 6.01 -5.40 4.96
CA PRO A 60 6.92 -6.13 4.09
C PRO A 60 8.15 -5.29 3.74
N GLU A 61 9.24 -5.95 3.40
CA GLU A 61 10.45 -5.33 2.89
C GLU A 61 10.18 -4.51 1.62
N ALA A 62 10.91 -3.41 1.42
CA ALA A 62 10.74 -2.53 0.25
C ALA A 62 10.90 -3.26 -1.09
N GLU A 63 11.75 -4.27 -1.13
CA GLU A 63 11.95 -5.13 -2.29
C GLU A 63 10.68 -5.92 -2.67
N ARG A 64 9.92 -6.40 -1.68
CA ARG A 64 8.64 -7.09 -1.90
C ARG A 64 7.52 -6.14 -2.29
N LEU A 65 7.56 -4.90 -1.79
CA LEU A 65 6.60 -3.85 -2.17
C LEU A 65 6.83 -3.39 -3.61
N SER A 66 8.09 -3.22 -4.00
CA SER A 66 8.48 -2.84 -5.35
C SER A 66 8.31 -3.96 -6.38
N GLY A 67 8.07 -5.21 -5.96
CA GLY A 67 7.88 -6.33 -6.89
C GLY A 67 9.18 -6.88 -7.47
N LYS A 68 10.31 -6.66 -6.79
CA LYS A 68 11.61 -7.25 -7.16
C LYS A 68 11.73 -8.72 -6.71
N SER A 69 11.08 -9.10 -5.62
CA SER A 69 11.14 -10.47 -5.08
C SER A 69 10.14 -11.46 -5.70
N THR A 70 9.52 -11.14 -6.84
CA THR A 70 8.63 -12.06 -7.58
C THR A 70 9.43 -12.95 -8.53
N LYS A 71 8.80 -14.01 -9.06
CA LYS A 71 9.46 -14.93 -10.03
C LYS A 71 10.04 -14.18 -11.24
N GLU A 72 9.30 -13.16 -11.69
CA GLU A 72 9.75 -12.18 -12.67
C GLU A 72 9.85 -10.82 -11.97
N ASP A 73 10.88 -10.03 -12.31
CA ASP A 73 11.00 -8.65 -11.80
C ASP A 73 9.94 -7.77 -12.45
N ILE A 74 8.91 -7.41 -11.68
CA ILE A 74 7.82 -6.54 -12.14
C ILE A 74 7.99 -5.10 -11.64
N SER A 75 9.16 -4.73 -11.14
CA SER A 75 9.37 -3.43 -10.51
C SER A 75 9.13 -2.24 -11.43
N LYS A 76 9.45 -2.38 -12.71
CA LYS A 76 9.13 -1.37 -13.74
C LYS A 76 7.62 -1.13 -13.85
N ILE A 77 6.82 -2.21 -13.87
CA ILE A 77 5.36 -2.13 -13.95
C ILE A 77 4.80 -1.47 -12.68
N VAL A 78 5.31 -1.85 -11.50
CA VAL A 78 4.88 -1.27 -10.23
C VAL A 78 5.16 0.24 -10.19
N GLN A 79 6.33 0.67 -10.65
CA GLN A 79 6.68 2.09 -10.75
C GLN A 79 5.77 2.82 -11.73
N GLU A 80 5.55 2.27 -12.92
CA GLU A 80 4.68 2.87 -13.94
C GLU A 80 3.25 3.08 -13.42
N VAL A 81 2.67 2.06 -12.79
CA VAL A 81 1.33 2.14 -12.21
C VAL A 81 1.29 3.17 -11.08
N LYS A 82 2.31 3.21 -10.22
CA LYS A 82 2.38 4.23 -9.15
C LYS A 82 2.41 5.65 -9.73
N SER A 83 3.21 5.90 -10.75
CA SER A 83 3.27 7.20 -11.44
C SER A 83 1.96 7.57 -12.13
N LYS A 84 1.20 6.60 -12.65
CA LYS A 84 -0.15 6.83 -13.17
C LYS A 84 -1.12 7.22 -12.05
N ILE A 85 -1.01 6.60 -10.89
CA ILE A 85 -1.84 6.92 -9.71
C ILE A 85 -1.52 8.32 -9.18
N ASP A 86 -0.25 8.76 -9.19
CA ASP A 86 0.14 10.10 -8.75
C ASP A 86 -0.43 11.24 -9.61
N LYS A 87 -0.89 10.94 -10.82
CA LYS A 87 -1.50 11.91 -11.74
C LYS A 87 -3.03 12.05 -11.57
N LEU A 88 -3.65 11.28 -10.68
CA LEU A 88 -5.09 11.31 -10.40
C LEU A 88 -5.47 12.42 -9.42
#